data_AF-A0A9W6PSH8-F1
#
_entry.id   AF-A0A9W6PSH8-F1
#
_cell.length_a   1.000
_cell.length_b   1.000
_cell.length_c   1.000
_cell.angle_alpha   90.00
_cell.angle_beta   90.00
_cell.angle_gamma   90.00
#
_symmetry.space_group_name_H-M   'P 1'
#
loop_
_entity.id
_entity.type
_entity.pdbx_description
1 polymer ?
#
loop_
_entity_poly.entity_id
_entity_poly.type
_entity_poly.pdbx_seq_one_letter_code
_entity_poly.pdbx_strand_id
1 'polypeptide(L)'
;MNGGVAVQHKRLQEQVQAVMLIAMRSDVRAIHTIAGDGRADWRTRAFVRDARRLTLGCAAGLSAVLNRHRPGEDPYGHEICRACGTSTCPTLKAIAEALAAYSIHPSPVDRAEAWRRADEHLGSRGVPLVIEEFAEGFVARPVPGGDGLLVVDRRTGTLTRWPDLPTGELAEHYRRYLRGEL
;
A
#
# COMPACT_ATOMS: atom_id res chain seq x y z
N MET A 1 19.92 1.66 6.47
CA MET A 1 19.53 3.06 6.76
C MET A 1 18.26 3.02 7.59
N ASN A 2 18.34 3.29 8.90
CA ASN A 2 17.16 3.35 9.77
C ASN A 2 16.47 4.70 9.51
N GLY A 3 15.40 4.70 8.71
CA GLY A 3 14.57 5.89 8.53
C GLY A 3 13.97 6.32 9.87
N GLY A 4 13.84 7.62 10.10
CA GLY A 4 13.24 8.20 11.31
C GLY A 4 11.81 7.71 11.59
N VAL A 5 11.26 8.08 12.74
CA VAL A 5 9.96 7.59 13.20
C VAL A 5 8.86 7.91 12.19
N ALA A 6 8.89 9.07 11.51
CA ALA A 6 7.90 9.38 10.48
C ALA A 6 8.01 8.48 9.24
N VAL A 7 9.22 8.19 8.78
CA VAL A 7 9.42 7.34 7.60
C VAL A 7 8.93 5.93 7.88
N GLN A 8 9.29 5.38 9.05
CA GLN A 8 8.87 4.05 9.44
C GLN A 8 7.36 3.97 9.68
N HIS A 9 6.79 4.97 10.36
CA HIS A 9 5.35 5.04 10.60
C HIS A 9 4.55 5.10 9.30
N LYS A 10 4.93 6.00 8.37
CA LYS A 10 4.28 6.13 7.07
C LYS A 10 4.28 4.81 6.30
N ARG A 11 5.45 4.15 6.20
CA ARG A 11 5.57 2.86 5.51
C ARG A 11 4.64 1.79 6.11
N LEU A 12 4.62 1.66 7.44
CA LEU A 12 3.75 0.70 8.11
C LEU A 12 2.28 1.02 7.91
N GLN A 13 1.92 2.31 7.94
CA GLN A 13 0.56 2.76 7.69
C GLN A 13 0.11 2.41 6.27
N GLU A 14 0.94 2.66 5.26
CA GLU A 14 0.65 2.28 3.87
C GLU A 14 0.47 0.77 3.71
N GLN A 15 1.34 -0.04 4.33
CA GLN A 15 1.22 -1.51 4.31
C GLN A 15 -0.07 -2.00 4.97
N VAL A 16 -0.41 -1.51 6.16
CA VAL A 16 -1.63 -1.90 6.89
C VAL A 16 -2.88 -1.46 6.14
N GLN A 17 -2.90 -0.24 5.59
CA GLN A 17 -4.01 0.25 4.78
C GLN A 17 -4.22 -0.59 3.52
N ALA A 18 -3.14 -0.99 2.85
CA ALA A 18 -3.24 -1.81 1.66
C ALA A 18 -3.76 -3.23 1.96
N VAL A 19 -3.34 -3.86 3.07
CA VAL A 19 -3.93 -5.14 3.54
C VAL A 19 -5.41 -4.98 3.85
N MET A 20 -5.79 -3.91 4.56
CA MET A 20 -7.18 -3.61 4.89
C MET A 20 -8.02 -3.45 3.62
N LEU A 21 -7.51 -2.72 2.62
CA LEU A 21 -8.18 -2.46 1.35
C LEU A 21 -8.41 -3.74 0.54
N ILE A 22 -7.40 -4.62 0.47
CA ILE A 22 -7.52 -5.94 -0.16
C ILE A 22 -8.63 -6.74 0.51
N ALA A 23 -8.60 -6.86 1.85
CA ALA A 23 -9.60 -7.62 2.60
C ALA A 23 -11.02 -7.03 2.49
N MET A 24 -11.15 -5.70 2.50
CA MET A 24 -12.46 -5.04 2.32
C MET A 24 -13.07 -5.37 0.96
N ARG A 25 -12.24 -5.44 -0.08
CA ARG A 25 -12.64 -5.69 -1.48
C ARG A 25 -12.78 -7.16 -1.85
N SER A 26 -12.26 -8.08 -1.04
CA SER A 26 -12.47 -9.51 -1.29
C SER A 26 -13.96 -9.85 -1.36
N ASP A 27 -14.36 -10.57 -2.41
CA ASP A 27 -15.74 -11.04 -2.57
C ASP A 27 -16.05 -12.12 -1.53
N VAL A 28 -16.87 -11.75 -0.55
CA VAL A 28 -17.29 -12.64 0.54
C VAL A 28 -18.08 -13.86 0.03
N ARG A 29 -18.84 -13.71 -1.06
CA ARG A 29 -19.63 -14.81 -1.64
C ARG A 29 -18.70 -15.81 -2.31
N ALA A 30 -17.73 -15.33 -3.09
CA ALA A 30 -16.70 -16.18 -3.69
C ALA A 30 -15.90 -16.94 -2.62
N ILE A 31 -15.52 -16.27 -1.53
CA ILE A 31 -14.84 -16.90 -0.37
C ILE A 31 -15.70 -18.02 0.22
N HIS A 32 -17.00 -17.78 0.43
CA HIS A 32 -17.92 -18.80 0.94
C HIS A 32 -18.06 -20.00 0.00
N THR A 33 -18.12 -19.75 -1.31
CA THR A 33 -18.17 -20.81 -2.33
C THR A 33 -16.89 -21.67 -2.30
N ILE A 34 -15.71 -21.04 -2.27
CA ILE A 34 -14.42 -21.74 -2.17
C ILE A 34 -14.33 -22.54 -0.87
N ALA A 35 -14.79 -21.97 0.25
CA ALA A 35 -14.82 -22.66 1.53
C ALA A 35 -15.91 -23.74 1.62
N GLY A 36 -16.83 -23.81 0.66
CA GLY A 36 -17.83 -24.87 0.51
C GLY A 36 -17.36 -25.99 -0.43
N ASP A 37 -16.31 -25.76 -1.23
CA ASP A 37 -15.75 -26.77 -2.11
C ASP A 37 -15.16 -27.92 -1.27
N GLY A 38 -15.66 -29.14 -1.48
CA GLY A 38 -15.37 -30.32 -0.66
C GLY A 38 -13.92 -30.80 -0.74
N ARG A 39 -13.08 -30.14 -1.54
CA ARG A 39 -11.66 -30.48 -1.76
C ARG A 39 -10.76 -30.23 -0.55
N ALA A 40 -11.11 -29.28 0.31
CA ALA A 40 -10.32 -28.92 1.49
C ALA A 40 -10.91 -29.52 2.77
N ASP A 41 -10.08 -29.82 3.79
CA ASP A 41 -10.58 -30.31 5.08
C ASP A 41 -11.37 -29.24 5.87
N TRP A 42 -12.04 -29.65 6.94
CA TRP A 42 -12.91 -28.75 7.70
C TRP A 42 -12.18 -27.56 8.34
N ARG A 43 -10.92 -27.72 8.75
CA ARG A 43 -10.10 -26.66 9.36
C ARG A 43 -9.72 -25.64 8.32
N THR A 44 -9.27 -26.08 7.15
CA THR A 44 -8.97 -25.19 6.02
C THR A 44 -10.20 -24.39 5.62
N ARG A 45 -11.36 -25.04 5.48
CA ARG A 45 -12.61 -24.35 5.15
C ARG A 45 -13.03 -23.33 6.22
N ALA A 46 -12.89 -23.68 7.50
CA ALA A 46 -13.17 -22.74 8.59
C ALA A 46 -12.25 -21.52 8.52
N PHE A 47 -10.94 -21.73 8.33
CA PHE A 47 -9.98 -20.64 8.16
C PHE A 47 -10.34 -19.73 6.97
N VAL A 48 -10.64 -20.29 5.79
CA VAL A 48 -11.00 -19.48 4.61
C VAL A 48 -12.24 -18.62 4.85
N ARG A 49 -13.27 -19.15 5.53
CA ARG A 49 -14.48 -18.37 5.88
C ARG A 49 -14.16 -17.19 6.80
N ASP A 50 -13.29 -17.42 7.78
CA ASP A 50 -12.93 -16.40 8.77
C ASP A 50 -11.83 -15.44 8.29
N ALA A 51 -11.06 -15.82 7.26
CA ALA A 51 -9.85 -15.12 6.83
C ALA A 51 -10.08 -13.63 6.56
N ARG A 52 -11.17 -13.27 5.87
CA ARG A 52 -11.51 -11.86 5.61
C ARG A 52 -11.72 -11.09 6.90
N ARG A 53 -12.54 -11.61 7.82
CA ARG A 53 -12.86 -10.96 9.10
C ARG A 53 -11.62 -10.85 9.99
N LEU A 54 -10.84 -11.93 10.08
CA LEU A 54 -9.59 -11.96 10.85
C LEU A 54 -8.58 -10.94 10.31
N THR A 55 -8.41 -10.88 8.99
CA THR A 55 -7.51 -9.91 8.34
C THR A 55 -7.93 -8.47 8.62
N LEU A 56 -9.22 -8.15 8.51
CA LEU A 56 -9.75 -6.83 8.83
C LEU A 56 -9.56 -6.47 10.31
N GLY A 57 -9.82 -7.41 11.22
CA GLY A 57 -9.63 -7.22 12.66
C GLY A 57 -8.15 -6.98 13.01
N CYS A 58 -7.23 -7.78 12.47
CA CYS A 58 -5.79 -7.59 12.65
C CYS A 58 -5.32 -6.26 12.08
N ALA A 59 -5.76 -5.88 10.88
CA ALA A 59 -5.40 -4.61 10.27
C ALA A 59 -5.93 -3.42 11.09
N ALA A 60 -7.16 -3.49 11.60
CA ALA A 60 -7.72 -2.45 12.47
C ALA A 60 -6.94 -2.33 13.79
N GLY A 61 -6.56 -3.46 14.39
CA GLY A 61 -5.71 -3.50 15.59
C GLY A 61 -4.34 -2.86 15.36
N LEU A 62 -3.68 -3.21 14.25
CA LEU A 62 -2.41 -2.59 13.86
C LEU A 62 -2.57 -1.09 13.61
N SER A 63 -3.61 -0.66 12.90
CA SER A 63 -3.92 0.77 12.71
C SER A 63 -4.08 1.52 14.03
N ALA A 64 -4.73 0.91 15.03
CA ALA A 64 -4.85 1.52 16.36
C ALA A 64 -3.49 1.69 17.05
N VAL A 65 -2.60 0.70 16.95
CA VAL A 65 -1.23 0.78 17.46
C VAL A 65 -0.44 1.87 16.72
N LEU A 66 -0.53 1.94 15.40
CA LEU A 66 0.12 2.98 14.60
C LEU A 66 -0.39 4.38 14.96
N ASN A 67 -1.70 4.54 15.19
CA ASN A 67 -2.27 5.81 15.63
C ASN A 67 -1.76 6.24 17.01
N ARG A 68 -1.56 5.28 17.93
CA ARG A 68 -0.94 5.54 19.23
C ARG A 68 0.54 5.93 19.09
N HIS A 69 1.28 5.22 18.24
CA HIS A 69 2.71 5.40 17.98
C HIS A 69 2.99 6.34 16.80
N ARG A 70 2.27 7.45 16.71
CA ARG A 70 2.44 8.42 15.64
C ARG A 70 3.67 9.33 15.85
N PRO A 71 4.26 9.87 14.77
CA PRO A 71 5.32 10.87 14.85
C PRO A 71 4.83 12.15 15.54
N GLY A 72 5.77 12.86 16.15
CA GLY A 72 5.59 14.17 16.74
C GLY A 72 6.93 14.83 16.96
N GLU A 73 6.90 15.95 17.66
CA GLU A 73 8.08 16.74 17.97
C GLU A 73 8.18 16.91 19.49
N ASP A 74 9.41 16.91 20.00
CA ASP A 74 9.70 17.32 21.37
C ASP A 74 9.69 18.86 21.51
N PRO A 75 9.84 19.42 22.72
CA PRO A 75 9.88 20.88 22.92
C PRO A 75 11.01 21.61 22.17
N TYR A 76 12.01 20.89 21.65
CA TYR A 76 13.14 21.43 20.92
C TYR A 76 13.01 21.23 19.39
N GLY A 77 11.89 20.66 18.92
CA GLY A 77 11.63 20.40 17.51
C GLY A 77 12.27 19.11 16.97
N HIS A 78 12.76 18.23 17.85
CA HIS A 78 13.30 16.93 17.42
C HIS A 78 12.18 15.91 17.18
N GLU A 79 12.30 15.15 16.10
CA GLU A 79 11.35 14.08 15.78
C GLU A 79 11.35 13.00 16.87
N ILE A 80 10.16 12.70 17.40
CA ILE A 80 9.94 11.65 18.39
C ILE A 80 8.68 10.84 18.07
N CYS A 81 8.60 9.62 18.62
CA CYS A 81 7.34 8.91 18.74
C CYS A 81 6.52 9.49 19.90
N ARG A 82 5.28 9.93 19.65
CA ARG A 82 4.42 10.52 20.70
C ARG A 82 4.06 9.56 21.84
N ALA A 83 4.13 8.26 21.62
CA ALA A 83 3.88 7.28 22.69
C ALA A 83 5.13 6.94 23.50
N CYS A 84 6.30 6.88 22.85
CA CYS A 84 7.54 6.50 23.51
C CYS A 84 8.34 7.69 24.07
N GLY A 85 8.14 8.89 23.52
CA GLY A 85 8.93 10.08 23.87
C GLY A 85 10.36 10.05 23.32
N THR A 86 10.65 9.15 22.37
CA THR A 86 12.01 8.88 21.87
C THR A 86 12.07 9.00 20.35
N SER A 87 13.25 9.32 19.83
CA SER A 87 13.55 9.41 18.39
C SER A 87 13.55 8.06 17.66
N THR A 88 13.41 6.95 18.40
CA THR A 88 13.21 5.61 17.85
C THR A 88 11.99 4.98 18.49
N CYS A 89 11.23 4.19 17.74
CA CYS A 89 10.07 3.46 18.27
C CYS A 89 10.27 1.94 18.21
N PRO A 90 10.57 1.28 19.35
CA PRO A 90 10.73 -0.18 19.41
C PRO A 90 9.49 -0.94 18.92
N THR A 91 8.29 -0.42 19.19
CA THR A 91 7.03 -1.02 18.73
C THR A 91 6.92 -1.02 17.20
N LEU A 92 7.17 0.13 16.56
CA LEU A 92 7.14 0.20 15.09
C LEU A 92 8.22 -0.71 14.47
N LYS A 93 9.39 -0.80 15.11
CA LYS A 93 10.46 -1.72 14.70
C LYS A 93 10.01 -3.18 14.75
N ALA A 94 9.44 -3.62 15.87
CA ALA A 94 8.97 -4.99 16.03
C ALA A 94 7.85 -5.33 15.03
N ILE A 95 6.92 -4.41 14.77
CA ILE A 95 5.88 -4.59 13.75
C ILE A 95 6.50 -4.72 12.36
N ALA A 96 7.45 -3.84 11.99
CA ALA A 96 8.10 -3.90 10.69
C ALA A 96 8.86 -5.22 10.48
N GLU A 97 9.55 -5.71 11.51
CA GLU A 97 10.24 -7.00 11.50
C GLU A 97 9.25 -8.16 11.36
N ALA A 98 8.13 -8.13 12.09
CA ALA A 98 7.10 -9.16 11.99
C ALA A 98 6.45 -9.21 10.59
N LEU A 99 6.07 -8.05 10.03
CA LEU A 99 5.49 -8.00 8.69
C LEU A 99 6.49 -8.46 7.61
N ALA A 100 7.78 -8.14 7.77
CA ALA A 100 8.83 -8.61 6.89
C ALA A 100 9.02 -10.14 6.98
N ALA A 101 9.02 -10.70 8.19
CA ALA A 101 9.22 -12.14 8.42
C ALA A 101 8.14 -13.00 7.75
N TYR A 102 6.89 -12.56 7.77
CA TYR A 102 5.78 -13.25 7.12
C TYR A 102 5.56 -12.84 5.66
N SER A 103 6.48 -12.06 5.09
CA SER A 103 6.36 -11.50 3.73
C SER A 103 4.99 -10.86 3.49
N ILE A 104 4.41 -10.21 4.50
CA ILE A 104 3.15 -9.49 4.38
C ILE A 104 3.42 -8.23 3.57
N HIS A 105 3.38 -8.42 2.26
CA HIS A 105 3.34 -7.39 1.27
C HIS A 105 1.91 -7.39 0.75
N PRO A 106 1.27 -6.22 0.60
CA PRO A 106 0.04 -6.14 -0.17
C PRO A 106 0.27 -6.85 -1.51
N SER A 107 -0.71 -7.63 -1.97
CA SER A 107 -0.64 -8.22 -3.31
C SER A 107 -0.23 -7.14 -4.30
N PRO A 108 0.64 -7.44 -5.28
CA PRO A 108 0.99 -6.48 -6.32
C PRO A 108 -0.28 -5.82 -6.85
N VAL A 109 -0.25 -4.51 -6.98
CA VAL A 109 -1.30 -3.74 -7.65
C VAL A 109 -1.51 -4.38 -9.01
N ASP A 110 -2.76 -4.70 -9.33
CA ASP A 110 -3.14 -5.11 -10.67
C ASP A 110 -3.59 -3.88 -11.48
N ARG A 111 -3.78 -4.07 -12.79
CA ARG A 111 -4.16 -3.00 -13.70
C ARG A 111 -5.47 -2.30 -13.30
N ALA A 112 -6.44 -3.06 -12.78
CA ALA A 112 -7.74 -2.52 -12.37
C ALA A 112 -7.59 -1.64 -11.12
N GLU A 113 -6.72 -2.06 -10.20
CA GLU A 113 -6.40 -1.29 -9.00
C GLU A 113 -5.60 -0.03 -9.31
N ALA A 114 -4.65 -0.11 -10.23
CA ALA A 114 -3.94 1.05 -10.72
C ALA A 114 -4.90 2.09 -11.34
N TRP A 115 -5.86 1.62 -12.15
CA TRP A 115 -6.90 2.49 -12.72
C TRP A 115 -7.70 3.20 -11.63
N ARG A 116 -8.24 2.46 -10.66
CA ARG A 116 -9.07 3.05 -9.58
C ARG A 116 -8.32 4.10 -8.77
N ARG A 117 -7.07 3.83 -8.42
CA ARG A 117 -6.25 4.79 -7.64
C ARG A 117 -5.95 6.04 -8.44
N ALA A 118 -5.64 5.90 -9.73
CA ALA A 118 -5.42 7.03 -10.61
C ALA A 118 -6.70 7.85 -10.83
N ASP A 119 -7.83 7.18 -11.02
CA ASP A 119 -9.15 7.79 -11.18
C ASP A 119 -9.56 8.57 -9.93
N GLU A 120 -9.43 8.00 -8.74
CA GLU A 120 -9.71 8.69 -7.47
C GLU A 120 -8.83 9.93 -7.27
N HIS A 121 -7.53 9.84 -7.57
CA HIS A 121 -6.61 10.98 -7.45
C HIS A 121 -6.91 12.09 -8.46
N LEU A 122 -7.39 11.73 -9.65
CA LEU A 122 -7.76 12.65 -10.70
C LEU A 122 -9.25 13.02 -10.68
N GLY A 123 -10.01 12.47 -9.72
CA GLY A 123 -11.48 12.38 -9.65
C GLY A 123 -12.27 13.69 -9.57
N SER A 124 -11.61 14.82 -9.83
CA SER A 124 -12.25 16.12 -10.04
C SER A 124 -12.32 16.54 -11.52
N ARG A 125 -11.70 15.81 -12.45
CA ARG A 125 -11.59 16.26 -13.86
C ARG A 125 -12.39 15.44 -14.89
N GLY A 126 -12.93 14.26 -14.54
CA GLY A 126 -13.72 13.44 -15.46
C GLY A 126 -12.99 13.04 -16.76
N VAL A 127 -11.66 12.98 -16.71
CA VAL A 127 -10.82 12.73 -17.89
C VAL A 127 -10.62 11.21 -18.05
N PRO A 128 -10.93 10.62 -19.21
CA PRO A 128 -10.62 9.22 -19.51
C PRO A 128 -9.14 8.89 -19.25
N LEU A 129 -8.87 7.71 -18.68
CA LEU A 129 -7.51 7.26 -18.37
C LEU A 129 -7.15 6.00 -19.13
N VAL A 130 -5.94 5.99 -19.71
CA VAL A 130 -5.30 4.78 -20.25
C VAL A 130 -4.27 4.29 -19.23
N ILE A 131 -4.36 3.00 -18.90
CA ILE A 131 -3.39 2.34 -18.01
C ILE A 131 -2.44 1.48 -18.83
N GLU A 132 -1.16 1.81 -18.78
CA GLU A 132 -0.07 1.05 -19.38
C GLU A 132 0.76 0.38 -18.29
N GLU A 133 1.16 -0.87 -18.52
CA GLU A 133 1.86 -1.68 -17.52
C GLU A 133 3.37 -1.72 -17.81
N PHE A 134 4.19 -1.62 -16.77
CA PHE A 134 5.64 -1.84 -16.83
C PHE A 134 6.13 -2.61 -15.60
N ALA A 135 7.40 -3.03 -15.57
CA ALA A 135 7.89 -3.98 -14.56
C ALA A 135 7.66 -3.50 -13.11
N GLU A 136 7.96 -2.23 -12.83
CA GLU A 136 7.87 -1.66 -11.48
C GLU A 136 6.48 -1.06 -11.15
N GLY A 137 5.56 -0.95 -12.12
CA GLY A 137 4.33 -0.22 -11.89
C GLY A 137 3.36 -0.13 -13.07
N PHE A 138 2.48 0.86 -12.97
CA PHE A 138 1.53 1.22 -14.01
C PHE A 138 1.58 2.72 -14.27
N VAL A 139 1.42 3.09 -15.52
CA VAL A 139 1.29 4.48 -15.98
C VAL A 139 -0.17 4.76 -16.22
N ALA A 140 -0.71 5.79 -15.58
CA ALA A 140 -2.02 6.33 -15.87
C ALA A 140 -1.89 7.65 -16.65
N ARG A 141 -2.22 7.61 -17.95
CA ARG A 141 -2.24 8.77 -18.84
C ARG A 141 -3.66 9.30 -19.04
N PRO A 142 -3.92 10.58 -18.79
CA PRO A 142 -5.16 11.24 -19.18
C PRO A 142 -5.30 11.32 -20.71
N VAL A 143 -6.51 11.16 -21.23
CA VAL A 143 -6.84 11.29 -22.65
C VAL A 143 -7.99 12.30 -22.84
N PRO A 144 -7.83 13.35 -23.67
CA PRO A 144 -6.69 13.63 -24.55
C PRO A 144 -5.59 14.44 -23.83
N GLY A 145 -4.45 13.80 -23.51
CA GLY A 145 -3.29 14.45 -22.92
C GLY A 145 -3.54 15.16 -21.58
N GLY A 146 -2.48 15.60 -20.91
CA GLY A 146 -2.59 16.39 -19.68
C GLY A 146 -1.25 16.97 -19.27
N ASP A 147 -1.24 17.75 -18.18
CA ASP A 147 -0.02 18.39 -17.64
C ASP A 147 1.02 17.38 -17.08
N GLY A 148 0.77 16.08 -17.22
CA GLY A 148 1.61 14.99 -16.75
C GLY A 148 0.83 13.68 -16.61
N LEU A 149 1.54 12.65 -16.16
CA LEU A 149 0.99 11.32 -15.90
C LEU A 149 1.17 10.91 -14.44
N LEU A 150 0.45 9.87 -14.02
CA LEU A 150 0.65 9.24 -12.72
C LEU A 150 1.34 7.89 -12.90
N VAL A 151 2.37 7.64 -12.08
CA VAL A 151 2.90 6.29 -11.88
C VAL A 151 2.31 5.71 -10.60
N VAL A 152 1.75 4.52 -10.72
CA VAL A 152 1.30 3.68 -9.61
C VAL A 152 2.35 2.61 -9.36
N ASP A 153 3.01 2.65 -8.20
CA ASP A 153 3.99 1.64 -7.81
C ASP A 153 3.32 0.26 -7.70
N ARG A 154 3.89 -0.77 -8.32
CA ARG A 154 3.29 -2.11 -8.32
C ARG A 154 3.22 -2.73 -6.93
N ARG A 155 4.16 -2.42 -6.04
CA ARG A 155 4.30 -3.07 -4.72
C ARG A 155 3.54 -2.32 -3.62
N THR A 156 3.53 -1.00 -3.68
CA THR A 156 2.92 -0.15 -2.64
C THR A 156 1.61 0.48 -3.10
N GLY A 157 1.44 0.61 -4.41
CA GLY A 157 0.37 1.40 -5.02
C GLY A 157 0.47 2.90 -4.73
N THR A 158 1.65 3.37 -4.33
CA THR A 158 1.95 4.80 -4.16
C THR A 158 1.81 5.50 -5.50
N LEU A 159 1.18 6.67 -5.50
CA LEU A 159 1.02 7.52 -6.68
C LEU A 159 2.12 8.58 -6.72
N THR A 160 2.79 8.70 -7.85
CA THR A 160 3.79 9.75 -8.11
C THR A 160 3.48 10.45 -9.43
N ARG A 161 3.65 11.78 -9.48
CA ARG A 161 3.44 12.57 -10.69
C ARG A 161 4.73 12.65 -11.50
N TRP A 162 4.60 12.51 -12.81
CA TRP A 162 5.72 12.55 -13.74
C TRP A 162 5.38 13.38 -14.97
N PRO A 163 6.39 13.94 -15.66
CA PRO A 163 6.20 14.53 -16.98
C PRO A 163 5.63 13.49 -17.96
N ASP A 164 4.94 13.95 -19.00
CA ASP A 164 4.39 13.07 -20.03
C ASP A 164 5.51 12.47 -20.91
N LEU A 165 6.16 11.44 -20.40
CA LEU A 165 7.23 10.69 -21.05
C LEU A 165 6.68 9.38 -21.62
N PRO A 166 7.25 8.87 -22.72
CA PRO A 166 6.99 7.51 -23.19
C PRO A 166 7.27 6.46 -22.10
N THR A 167 6.49 5.39 -22.07
CA THR A 167 6.50 4.41 -20.96
C THR A 167 7.85 3.71 -20.81
N GLY A 168 8.60 3.51 -21.90
CA GLY A 168 9.96 2.97 -21.86
C GLY A 168 10.95 3.88 -21.11
N GLU A 169 10.97 5.17 -21.46
CA GLU A 169 11.82 6.17 -20.80
C GLU A 169 11.43 6.37 -19.33
N LEU A 170 10.12 6.38 -19.08
CA LEU A 170 9.59 6.48 -17.73
C LEU A 170 10.01 5.31 -16.85
N ALA A 171 10.03 4.08 -17.37
CA ALA A 171 10.47 2.91 -16.61
C ALA A 171 11.95 3.01 -16.19
N GLU A 172 12.81 3.57 -17.03
CA GLU A 172 14.21 3.85 -16.69
C GLU A 172 14.34 4.93 -15.63
N HIS A 173 13.62 6.04 -15.80
CA HIS A 173 13.62 7.13 -14.83
C HIS A 173 13.04 6.69 -13.48
N TYR A 174 11.95 5.91 -13.50
CA TYR A 174 11.32 5.42 -12.29
C TYR A 174 12.25 4.48 -11.51
N ARG A 175 13.00 3.61 -12.18
CA ARG A 175 14.03 2.78 -11.53
C ARG A 175 15.12 3.62 -10.85
N ARG A 176 15.56 4.70 -11.49
CA ARG A 176 16.53 5.64 -10.88
C ARG A 176 15.95 6.35 -9.66
N TYR A 177 14.69 6.77 -9.74
CA TYR A 177 13.97 7.36 -8.61
C TYR A 177 13.86 6.39 -7.43
N LEU A 178 13.52 5.12 -7.67
CA LEU A 178 13.49 4.10 -6.61
C LEU A 178 14.85 3.87 -5.94
N ARG A 179 15.96 4.15 -6.65
CA ARG A 179 17.33 4.11 -6.10
C ARG A 179 17.78 5.42 -5.45
N GLY A 180 16.98 6.49 -5.51
CA GLY A 180 17.33 7.81 -5.00
C GLY A 180 18.34 8.57 -5.87
N GLU A 181 18.38 8.28 -7.18
CA GLU A 181 19.32 8.86 -8.16
C GLU A 181 18.70 9.98 -9.02
N LEU A 182 17.56 10.50 -8.58
CA LEU A 182 16.79 11.59 -9.19
C LEU A 182 16.32 12.57 -8.11
#